data_AF-A0A5Q0LIT0-F1
#
_entry.id   AF-A0A5Q0LIT0-F1
#
_cell.length_a   1.000
_cell.length_b   1.000
_cell.length_c   1.000
_cell.angle_alpha   90.00
_cell.angle_beta   90.00
_cell.angle_gamma   90.00
#
_symmetry.space_group_name_H-M   'P 1'
#
loop_
_entity.id
_entity.type
_entity.pdbx_description
1 polymer ?
#
loop_
_entity_poly.entity_id
_entity_poly.type
_entity_poly.pdbx_seq_one_letter_code
_entity_poly.pdbx_strand_id
1 'polypeptide(L)'
;MTAERWTRAVGQRLGLGRLLPLGHRRDGAWITEEAAGAVLRRAAAGVPGVRLGALRVSLTDPEQTYEPAVPPPPGALPPGPLRVTGEFAASADPSAPGGEPLPAAAARLRSALAAAATERLGLMVTEVDLRVTGLLDTDAPPPVAVDHGDRGPAEPGPAGGRAPVGGPIAGAGPGPVGGADSAEVARVTAAVLSVPGVDGLAGALGRPVRFAEVRGTDPALPRRHVRVEVAVSAAGRAADVARAVRARVAEALPDVPSVAVLVTDVR
;
A
#
# COMPACT_ATOMS: atom_id res chain seq x y z
N MET A 1 2.53 24.63 -15.57
CA MET A 1 2.02 24.07 -14.30
C MET A 1 1.51 22.62 -14.38
N THR A 2 1.55 21.96 -15.55
CA THR A 2 1.05 20.58 -15.75
C THR A 2 2.13 19.51 -15.52
N ALA A 3 3.40 19.81 -15.87
CA ALA A 3 4.52 18.87 -15.75
C ALA A 3 4.83 18.47 -14.30
N GLU A 4 4.89 19.41 -13.36
CA GLU A 4 5.19 19.12 -11.95
C GLU A 4 4.10 18.32 -11.23
N ARG A 5 2.84 18.47 -11.65
CA ARG A 5 1.72 17.67 -11.14
C ARG A 5 1.77 16.24 -11.69
N TRP A 6 2.18 16.09 -12.96
CA TRP A 6 2.41 14.79 -13.58
C TRP A 6 3.61 14.06 -12.96
N THR A 7 4.75 14.74 -12.76
CA THR A 7 5.94 14.15 -12.13
C THR A 7 5.69 13.72 -10.68
N ARG A 8 4.88 14.48 -9.91
CA ARG A 8 4.43 14.05 -8.58
C ARG A 8 3.44 12.89 -8.62
N ALA A 9 2.49 12.88 -9.54
CA ALA A 9 1.53 11.78 -9.68
C ALA A 9 2.22 10.48 -10.13
N VAL A 10 3.19 10.56 -11.04
CA VAL A 10 4.02 9.43 -11.48
C VAL A 10 5.00 9.01 -10.37
N GLY A 11 5.62 9.95 -9.67
CA GLY A 11 6.51 9.66 -8.54
C GLY A 11 5.77 8.97 -7.37
N GLN A 12 4.56 9.43 -7.04
CA GLN A 12 3.70 8.75 -6.07
C GLN A 12 3.31 7.36 -6.58
N ARG A 13 2.94 7.22 -7.86
CA ARG A 13 2.57 5.91 -8.45
C ARG A 13 3.73 4.92 -8.54
N LEU A 14 4.97 5.40 -8.68
CA LEU A 14 6.18 4.57 -8.65
C LEU A 14 6.59 4.16 -7.22
N GLY A 15 6.20 4.94 -6.19
CA GLY A 15 6.42 4.61 -4.79
C GLY A 15 5.54 3.46 -4.27
N LEU A 16 4.29 3.36 -4.75
CA LEU A 16 3.30 2.38 -4.27
C LEU A 16 3.59 0.93 -4.71
N GLY A 17 4.38 0.74 -5.77
CA GLY A 17 4.65 -0.57 -6.37
C GLY A 17 3.41 -1.21 -7.02
N ARG A 18 3.41 -2.55 -7.15
CA ARG A 18 2.26 -3.28 -7.72
C ARG A 18 1.12 -3.39 -6.70
N LEU A 19 -0.12 -3.60 -7.15
CA LEU A 19 -1.26 -3.82 -6.26
C LEU A 19 -1.46 -5.34 -6.08
N LEU A 20 -1.34 -5.79 -4.83
CA LEU A 20 -1.42 -7.19 -4.44
C LEU A 20 -2.85 -7.54 -4.03
N PRO A 21 -3.40 -8.69 -4.42
CA PRO A 21 -4.71 -9.13 -3.92
C PRO A 21 -4.66 -9.31 -2.40
N LEU A 22 -5.66 -8.78 -1.71
CA LEU A 22 -5.78 -8.80 -0.25
C LEU A 22 -6.97 -9.66 0.15
N GLY A 23 -6.76 -10.63 1.03
CA GLY A 23 -7.79 -11.58 1.44
C GLY A 23 -8.07 -12.66 0.40
N HIS A 24 -9.30 -13.16 0.38
CA HIS A 24 -9.76 -14.19 -0.54
C HIS A 24 -10.16 -13.60 -1.90
N ARG A 25 -10.24 -14.47 -2.93
CA ARG A 25 -10.63 -14.09 -4.31
C ARG A 25 -11.97 -13.33 -4.44
N ARG A 26 -12.86 -13.45 -3.45
CA ARG A 26 -14.17 -12.79 -3.40
C ARG A 26 -14.20 -11.48 -2.61
N ASP A 27 -13.11 -11.15 -1.91
CA ASP A 27 -13.08 -9.98 -1.02
C ASP A 27 -12.98 -8.66 -1.82
N GLY A 28 -12.57 -8.69 -3.08
CA GLY A 28 -12.50 -7.50 -3.94
C GLY A 28 -11.59 -6.40 -3.36
N ALA A 29 -10.53 -6.82 -2.66
CA ALA A 29 -9.60 -5.93 -1.99
C ALA A 29 -8.18 -6.11 -2.53
N TRP A 30 -7.44 -5.00 -2.55
CA TRP A 30 -6.03 -4.96 -2.92
C TRP A 30 -5.26 -4.10 -1.93
N ILE A 31 -3.95 -4.36 -1.82
CA ILE A 31 -3.01 -3.55 -1.04
C ILE A 31 -1.82 -3.15 -1.92
N THR A 32 -1.27 -1.96 -1.72
CA THR A 32 -0.02 -1.56 -2.40
C THR A 32 1.15 -2.42 -1.90
N GLU A 33 2.07 -2.76 -2.81
CA GLU A 33 3.29 -3.49 -2.44
C GLU A 33 4.12 -2.71 -1.40
N GLU A 34 4.09 -1.37 -1.46
CA GLU A 34 4.72 -0.52 -0.46
C GLU A 34 4.13 -0.75 0.94
N ALA A 35 2.80 -0.66 1.10
CA ALA A 35 2.14 -0.82 2.39
C ALA A 35 2.33 -2.24 2.96
N ALA A 36 2.20 -3.26 2.10
CA ALA A 36 2.52 -4.63 2.48
C ALA A 36 4.00 -4.76 2.90
N GLY A 37 4.91 -4.19 2.11
CA GLY A 37 6.34 -4.18 2.36
C GLY A 37 6.71 -3.52 3.69
N ALA A 38 6.08 -2.40 4.05
CA ALA A 38 6.29 -1.73 5.33
C ALA A 38 5.96 -2.62 6.53
N VAL A 39 4.83 -3.33 6.47
CA VAL A 39 4.40 -4.27 7.53
C VAL A 39 5.34 -5.47 7.63
N LEU A 40 5.75 -6.04 6.49
CA LEU A 40 6.68 -7.17 6.41
C LEU A 40 8.09 -6.79 6.90
N ARG A 41 8.58 -5.60 6.54
CA ARG A 41 9.87 -5.07 7.02
C ARG A 41 9.85 -4.85 8.53
N ARG A 42 8.76 -4.31 9.08
CA ARG A 42 8.57 -4.18 10.53
C ARG A 42 8.59 -5.54 11.23
N ALA A 43 8.01 -6.57 10.60
CA ALA A 43 8.10 -7.96 11.10
C ALA A 43 9.56 -8.44 11.16
N ALA A 44 10.29 -8.27 10.07
CA ALA A 44 11.66 -8.73 9.94
C ALA A 44 12.61 -8.00 10.90
N ALA A 45 12.40 -6.69 11.15
CA ALA A 45 13.14 -5.92 12.14
C ALA A 45 12.97 -6.45 13.57
N GLY A 46 11.89 -7.18 13.87
CA GLY A 46 11.69 -7.88 15.14
C GLY A 46 12.46 -9.20 15.26
N VAL A 47 13.17 -9.65 14.22
CA VAL A 47 13.94 -10.89 14.22
C VAL A 47 15.41 -10.59 14.58
N PRO A 48 15.90 -11.01 15.75
CA PRO A 48 17.27 -10.74 16.16
C PRO A 48 18.31 -11.35 15.21
N GLY A 49 19.42 -10.63 15.01
CA GLY A 49 20.55 -11.10 14.22
C GLY A 49 20.30 -11.13 12.71
N VAL A 50 19.22 -10.52 12.22
CA VAL A 50 18.86 -10.53 10.79
C VAL A 50 18.63 -9.10 10.30
N ARG A 51 19.19 -8.78 9.13
CA ARG A 51 18.92 -7.52 8.41
C ARG A 51 18.32 -7.83 7.05
N LEU A 52 17.04 -7.49 6.89
CA LEU A 52 16.32 -7.66 5.63
C LEU A 52 16.74 -6.60 4.60
N GLY A 53 17.07 -7.05 3.39
CA GLY A 53 17.43 -6.23 2.23
C GLY A 53 16.26 -6.07 1.27
N ALA A 54 16.47 -6.40 -0.01
CA ALA A 54 15.42 -6.37 -1.01
C ALA A 54 14.25 -7.29 -0.62
N LEU A 55 13.02 -6.87 -0.92
CA LEU A 55 11.79 -7.62 -0.63
C LEU A 55 10.79 -7.39 -1.77
N ARG A 56 10.18 -8.48 -2.25
CA ARG A 56 9.12 -8.50 -3.27
C ARG A 56 8.07 -9.56 -2.90
N VAL A 57 6.89 -9.46 -3.50
CA VAL A 57 5.67 -10.27 -3.25
C VAL A 57 4.94 -10.58 -4.55
N SER A 58 5.37 -11.54 -5.34
CA SER A 58 4.76 -11.86 -6.64
C SER A 58 3.63 -12.88 -6.51
N LEU A 59 2.94 -13.18 -7.61
CA LEU A 59 2.21 -14.44 -7.73
C LEU A 59 3.20 -15.61 -7.59
N THR A 60 2.74 -16.69 -6.99
CA THR A 60 3.48 -17.95 -6.91
C THR A 60 3.59 -18.58 -8.29
N ASP A 61 2.47 -18.60 -9.02
CA ASP A 61 2.36 -19.06 -10.41
C ASP A 61 1.40 -18.11 -11.15
N PRO A 62 1.87 -17.38 -12.19
CA PRO A 62 1.03 -16.44 -12.94
C PRO A 62 -0.07 -17.12 -13.76
N GLU A 63 0.05 -18.42 -14.04
CA GLU A 63 -0.97 -19.19 -14.78
C GLU A 63 -2.09 -19.70 -13.87
N GLN A 64 -1.83 -19.80 -12.56
CA GLN A 64 -2.81 -20.26 -11.56
C GLN A 64 -3.45 -19.08 -10.82
N THR A 65 -4.25 -18.31 -11.55
CA THR A 65 -4.96 -17.14 -11.02
C THR A 65 -6.47 -17.35 -11.02
N TYR A 66 -7.17 -16.55 -10.22
CA TYR A 66 -8.62 -16.56 -10.13
C TYR A 66 -9.20 -15.30 -10.77
N GLU A 67 -10.39 -15.45 -11.35
CA GLU A 67 -11.14 -14.30 -11.83
C GLU A 67 -11.54 -13.37 -10.65
N PRO A 68 -11.24 -12.06 -10.73
CA PRO A 68 -11.62 -11.10 -9.70
C PRO A 68 -13.14 -10.98 -9.57
N ALA A 69 -13.65 -11.01 -8.33
CA ALA A 69 -15.09 -10.83 -8.08
C ALA A 69 -15.62 -9.40 -8.33
N VAL A 70 -14.72 -8.43 -8.51
CA VAL A 70 -15.04 -7.04 -8.87
C VAL A 70 -14.00 -6.54 -9.86
N PRO A 71 -14.32 -5.55 -10.71
CA PRO A 71 -13.37 -4.94 -11.62
C PRO A 71 -12.07 -4.52 -10.88
N PRO A 72 -10.89 -5.05 -11.28
CA PRO A 72 -9.65 -4.78 -10.57
C PRO A 72 -9.18 -3.34 -10.82
N PRO A 73 -8.54 -2.68 -9.83
CA PRO A 73 -7.85 -1.42 -10.05
C PRO A 73 -6.77 -1.56 -11.14
N PRO A 74 -6.47 -0.49 -11.91
CA PRO A 74 -5.46 -0.56 -12.96
C PRO A 74 -4.08 -0.99 -12.44
N GLY A 75 -3.51 -2.05 -13.01
CA GLY A 75 -2.21 -2.59 -12.61
C GLY A 75 -2.26 -3.53 -11.40
N ALA A 76 -3.44 -3.94 -10.97
CA ALA A 76 -3.58 -4.94 -9.93
C ALA A 76 -3.27 -6.35 -10.42
N LEU A 77 -2.60 -7.13 -9.58
CA LEU A 77 -2.46 -8.55 -9.79
C LEU A 77 -3.84 -9.23 -9.61
N PRO A 78 -4.15 -10.24 -10.44
CA PRO A 78 -5.33 -11.06 -10.22
C PRO A 78 -5.21 -11.82 -8.88
N PRO A 79 -6.33 -12.14 -8.22
CA PRO A 79 -6.30 -12.97 -7.02
C PRO A 79 -5.65 -14.33 -7.29
N GLY A 80 -4.75 -14.74 -6.40
CA GLY A 80 -4.04 -16.02 -6.52
C GLY A 80 -3.02 -16.19 -5.39
N PRO A 81 -2.43 -17.38 -5.25
CA PRO A 81 -1.34 -17.64 -4.31
C PRO A 81 -0.17 -16.67 -4.53
N LEU A 82 0.39 -16.16 -3.44
CA LEU A 82 1.50 -15.21 -3.45
C LEU A 82 2.80 -15.83 -2.92
N ARG A 83 3.92 -15.40 -3.48
CA ARG A 83 5.28 -15.72 -3.05
C ARG A 83 5.96 -14.46 -2.54
N VAL A 84 6.49 -14.50 -1.33
CA VAL A 84 7.38 -13.46 -0.81
C VAL A 84 8.81 -13.85 -1.13
N THR A 85 9.54 -12.99 -1.82
CA THR A 85 10.99 -13.16 -2.06
C THR A 85 11.75 -12.07 -1.34
N GLY A 86 12.80 -12.46 -0.62
CA GLY A 86 13.58 -11.55 0.20
C GLY A 86 15.06 -11.87 0.20
N GLU A 87 15.87 -10.82 0.35
CA GLU A 87 17.29 -10.94 0.64
C GLU A 87 17.53 -10.60 2.10
N PHE A 88 18.46 -11.28 2.76
CA PHE A 88 18.86 -10.91 4.11
C PHE A 88 20.33 -11.18 4.38
N ALA A 89 20.88 -10.40 5.30
CA ALA A 89 22.13 -10.70 5.96
C ALA A 89 21.85 -11.22 7.37
N ALA A 90 22.66 -12.17 7.83
CA ALA A 90 22.54 -12.76 9.17
C ALA A 90 23.83 -12.52 9.95
N SER A 91 23.72 -12.29 11.25
CA SER A 91 24.89 -12.32 12.13
C SER A 91 25.50 -13.72 12.09
N ALA A 92 26.78 -13.78 11.75
CA ALA A 92 27.62 -14.91 12.09
C ALA A 92 28.50 -14.39 13.20
N ASP A 93 28.10 -14.57 14.46
CA ASP A 93 29.04 -14.45 15.55
C ASP A 93 29.64 -15.85 15.80
N PRO A 94 30.79 -16.19 15.18
CA PRO A 94 31.48 -17.45 15.41
C PRO A 94 32.14 -17.52 16.80
N SER A 95 32.18 -16.40 17.54
CA SER A 95 32.86 -16.27 18.83
C SER A 95 31.89 -16.40 20.01
N ALA A 96 30.59 -16.20 19.79
CA ALA A 96 29.54 -16.49 20.76
C ALA A 96 29.37 -18.01 20.95
N PRO A 97 29.53 -18.54 22.18
CA PRO A 97 29.14 -19.91 22.49
C PRO A 97 27.66 -20.10 22.15
N GLY A 98 27.34 -20.98 21.20
CA GLY A 98 25.96 -21.23 20.76
C GLY A 98 25.44 -20.28 19.67
N GLY A 99 26.33 -19.64 18.89
CA GLY A 99 25.95 -18.90 17.68
C GLY A 99 24.98 -19.69 16.80
N GLU A 100 23.90 -19.04 16.40
CA GLU A 100 22.82 -19.74 15.72
C GLU A 100 23.20 -20.11 14.27
N PRO A 101 22.88 -21.33 13.80
CA PRO A 101 23.12 -21.70 12.41
C PRO A 101 22.23 -20.89 11.45
N LEU A 102 22.83 -20.46 10.33
CA LEU A 102 22.17 -19.65 9.29
C LEU A 102 20.79 -20.19 8.83
N PRO A 103 20.59 -21.52 8.63
CA PRO A 103 19.26 -22.05 8.31
C PRO A 103 18.20 -21.79 9.40
N ALA A 104 18.58 -21.74 10.68
CA ALA A 104 17.64 -21.45 11.77
C ALA A 104 17.26 -19.97 11.79
N ALA A 105 18.21 -19.05 11.58
CA ALA A 105 17.91 -17.62 11.41
C ALA A 105 17.00 -17.39 10.19
N ALA A 106 17.26 -18.08 9.08
CA ALA A 106 16.39 -18.06 7.90
C ALA A 106 14.98 -18.58 8.21
N ALA A 107 14.86 -19.66 8.99
CA ALA A 107 13.57 -20.23 9.39
C ALA A 107 12.76 -19.27 10.26
N ARG A 108 13.40 -18.58 11.22
CA ARG A 108 12.73 -17.53 12.02
C ARG A 108 12.27 -16.36 11.16
N LEU A 109 13.13 -15.85 10.28
CA LEU A 109 12.75 -14.77 9.36
C LEU A 109 11.57 -15.20 8.48
N ARG A 110 11.62 -16.43 7.94
CA ARG A 110 10.55 -17.01 7.14
C ARG A 110 9.23 -17.06 7.93
N SER A 111 9.28 -17.56 9.15
CA SER A 111 8.11 -17.64 10.04
C SER A 111 7.54 -16.27 10.36
N ALA A 112 8.39 -15.28 10.70
CA ALA A 112 7.95 -13.93 11.00
C ALA A 112 7.29 -13.23 9.80
N LEU A 113 7.85 -13.41 8.60
CA LEU A 113 7.26 -12.87 7.37
C LEU A 113 5.94 -13.55 7.02
N ALA A 114 5.86 -14.88 7.12
CA ALA A 114 4.64 -15.64 6.87
C ALA A 114 3.52 -15.30 7.86
N ALA A 115 3.85 -15.18 9.15
CA ALA A 115 2.92 -14.76 10.19
C ALA A 115 2.42 -13.32 9.94
N ALA A 116 3.30 -12.38 9.62
CA ALA A 116 2.91 -11.01 9.29
C ALA A 116 2.00 -10.94 8.04
N ALA A 117 2.35 -11.66 6.98
CA ALA A 117 1.54 -11.73 5.76
C ALA A 117 0.14 -12.30 6.05
N THR A 118 0.07 -13.37 6.84
CA THR A 118 -1.19 -14.07 7.10
C THR A 118 -2.04 -13.35 8.15
N GLU A 119 -1.46 -13.04 9.31
CA GLU A 119 -2.19 -12.60 10.51
C GLU A 119 -2.43 -11.10 10.52
N ARG A 120 -1.48 -10.29 10.01
CA ARG A 120 -1.61 -8.82 10.00
C ARG A 120 -2.16 -8.27 8.70
N LEU A 121 -1.72 -8.81 7.56
CA LEU A 121 -2.22 -8.35 6.26
C LEU A 121 -3.43 -9.16 5.79
N GLY A 122 -3.37 -10.48 5.90
CA GLY A 122 -4.34 -11.38 5.26
C GLY A 122 -4.04 -11.62 3.78
N LEU A 123 -2.76 -11.61 3.41
CA LEU A 123 -2.30 -12.06 2.09
C LEU A 123 -2.34 -13.59 2.00
N MET A 124 -2.69 -14.12 0.84
CA MET A 124 -2.64 -15.56 0.55
C MET A 124 -1.21 -15.98 0.16
N VAL A 125 -0.26 -15.86 1.09
CA VAL A 125 1.13 -16.26 0.86
C VAL A 125 1.28 -17.77 1.04
N THR A 126 1.74 -18.46 -0.01
CA THR A 126 2.02 -19.90 0.03
C THR A 126 3.51 -20.20 0.11
N GLU A 127 4.36 -19.28 -0.33
CA GLU A 127 5.81 -19.48 -0.41
C GLU A 127 6.58 -18.26 0.08
N VAL A 128 7.70 -18.51 0.78
CA VAL A 128 8.60 -17.47 1.28
C VAL A 128 10.05 -17.91 1.02
N ASP A 129 10.65 -17.28 0.02
CA ASP A 129 12.00 -17.57 -0.45
C ASP A 129 12.97 -16.51 0.04
N LEU A 130 14.01 -16.96 0.72
CA LEU A 130 14.99 -16.07 1.32
C LEU A 130 16.37 -16.41 0.79
N ARG A 131 17.03 -15.40 0.22
CA ARG A 131 18.42 -15.48 -0.21
C ARG A 131 19.32 -14.80 0.82
N VAL A 132 20.33 -15.52 1.27
CA VAL A 132 21.37 -14.95 2.14
C VAL A 132 22.34 -14.17 1.27
N THR A 133 22.57 -12.90 1.58
CA THR A 133 23.44 -12.00 0.81
C THR A 133 24.68 -11.54 1.56
N GLY A 134 24.76 -11.77 2.87
CA GLY A 134 25.93 -11.44 3.65
C GLY A 134 25.88 -11.96 5.07
N LEU A 135 27.03 -11.89 5.73
CA LEU A 135 27.17 -12.10 7.17
C LEU A 135 27.38 -10.74 7.83
N LEU A 136 26.71 -10.50 8.96
CA LEU A 136 26.86 -9.27 9.74
C LEU A 136 27.92 -9.51 10.81
N ASP A 137 28.90 -8.62 10.88
CA ASP A 137 29.81 -8.55 12.01
C ASP A 137 29.12 -7.76 13.14
N THR A 138 29.05 -8.33 14.33
CA THR A 138 28.44 -7.68 15.51
C THR A 138 29.28 -6.50 16.01
N ASP A 139 30.56 -6.44 15.62
CA ASP A 139 31.55 -5.43 16.06
C ASP A 139 31.78 -4.27 15.07
N ALA A 140 31.05 -4.23 13.94
CA ALA A 140 31.19 -3.12 12.99
C ALA A 140 30.40 -1.91 13.49
N PRO A 141 31.04 -0.75 13.80
CA PRO A 141 30.30 0.47 14.06
C PRO A 141 29.42 0.81 12.85
N PRO A 142 28.24 1.43 13.06
CA PRO A 142 27.39 1.84 11.94
C PRO A 142 28.24 2.68 10.99
N PRO A 143 28.16 2.46 9.66
CA PRO A 143 28.90 3.30 8.73
C PRO A 143 28.47 4.74 8.95
N VAL A 144 29.41 5.57 9.39
CA VAL A 144 29.23 7.01 9.45
C VAL A 144 28.84 7.47 8.05
N ALA A 145 27.64 8.03 7.93
CA ALA A 145 27.25 8.75 6.73
C ALA A 145 28.25 9.89 6.56
N VAL A 146 29.19 9.72 5.63
CA VAL A 146 30.06 10.79 5.17
C VAL A 146 29.18 11.80 4.44
N ASP A 147 28.73 12.80 5.19
CA ASP A 147 28.21 14.06 4.69
C ASP A 147 29.26 14.68 3.76
N HIS A 148 29.15 14.39 2.47
CA HIS A 148 29.85 15.15 1.45
C HIS A 148 29.06 16.46 1.28
N GLY A 149 29.28 17.35 2.24
CA GLY A 149 28.85 18.73 2.16
C GLY A 149 29.63 19.44 1.06
N ASP A 150 29.05 19.50 -0.14
CA ASP A 150 29.46 20.47 -1.15
C ASP A 150 28.70 21.79 -0.89
N ARG A 151 29.33 22.66 -0.09
CA ARG A 151 28.95 24.07 0.03
C ARG A 151 29.88 24.91 -0.85
N GLY A 152 29.36 25.36 -1.98
CA GLY A 152 29.85 26.53 -2.71
C GLY A 152 28.97 27.77 -2.45
N PRO A 153 29.50 29.00 -2.57
CA PRO A 153 28.99 30.18 -1.85
C PRO A 153 27.79 30.86 -2.52
N ALA A 154 26.96 31.48 -1.69
CA ALA A 154 25.89 32.39 -2.10
C ALA A 154 26.43 33.81 -2.30
N GLU A 155 25.98 34.46 -3.37
CA GLU A 155 25.96 35.93 -3.48
C GLU A 155 24.53 36.47 -3.49
N PRO A 156 24.29 37.71 -2.98
CA PRO A 156 22.98 38.20 -2.60
C PRO A 156 22.36 39.17 -3.62
N GLY A 157 21.04 39.15 -3.74
CA GLY A 157 20.23 40.11 -4.52
C GLY A 157 18.92 40.47 -3.81
N PRO A 158 18.34 41.65 -4.07
CA PRO A 158 17.90 42.54 -3.00
C PRO A 158 16.43 42.45 -2.60
N ALA A 159 16.18 43.06 -1.44
CA ALA A 159 14.90 43.31 -0.81
C ALA A 159 13.90 44.07 -1.68
N GLY A 160 12.61 43.72 -1.53
CA GLY A 160 11.50 44.49 -2.06
C GLY A 160 10.16 44.11 -1.43
N GLY A 161 9.68 44.97 -0.52
CA GLY A 161 8.27 45.38 -0.47
C GLY A 161 7.23 44.40 0.09
N ARG A 162 6.87 44.60 1.35
CA ARG A 162 5.62 44.12 1.98
C ARG A 162 4.48 45.10 1.68
N ALA A 163 3.34 44.62 1.20
CA ALA A 163 1.99 45.05 1.64
C ALA A 163 0.87 44.18 1.03
N PRO A 164 -0.30 44.02 1.70
CA PRO A 164 -1.33 43.03 1.39
C PRO A 164 -2.56 43.63 0.68
N VAL A 165 -3.10 42.94 -0.34
CA VAL A 165 -4.42 43.18 -0.97
C VAL A 165 -4.78 41.89 -1.69
N GLY A 166 -5.98 41.29 -1.71
CA GLY A 166 -7.31 41.59 -1.23
C GLY A 166 -8.27 40.67 -2.03
N GLY A 167 -9.23 40.04 -1.35
CA GLY A 167 -10.50 39.57 -1.94
C GLY A 167 -10.51 38.28 -2.82
N PRO A 168 -11.59 37.49 -2.76
CA PRO A 168 -11.76 36.26 -3.56
C PRO A 168 -12.20 36.60 -4.99
N ILE A 169 -11.47 36.08 -5.98
CA ILE A 169 -11.93 36.09 -7.38
C ILE A 169 -12.77 34.85 -7.66
N ALA A 170 -14.08 35.08 -7.77
CA ALA A 170 -15.03 34.16 -8.37
C ALA A 170 -14.70 34.01 -9.87
N GLY A 171 -14.27 32.80 -10.25
CA GLY A 171 -14.15 32.38 -11.65
C GLY A 171 -15.33 31.50 -12.01
N ALA A 172 -16.15 31.96 -12.96
CA ALA A 172 -17.35 31.30 -13.44
C ALA A 172 -17.03 30.18 -14.47
N GLY A 173 -17.64 29.00 -14.25
CA GLY A 173 -17.98 27.99 -15.27
C GLY A 173 -16.90 26.98 -15.66
N PRO A 174 -17.23 25.67 -15.79
CA PRO A 174 -18.51 25.18 -16.31
C PRO A 174 -19.34 24.41 -15.28
N GLY A 175 -20.57 24.89 -15.01
CA GLY A 175 -21.72 24.17 -14.44
C GLY A 175 -21.56 23.41 -13.09
N PRO A 176 -22.62 23.27 -12.28
CA PRO A 176 -22.59 22.34 -11.15
C PRO A 176 -22.63 20.91 -11.71
N VAL A 177 -21.47 20.31 -11.96
CA VAL A 177 -21.35 18.87 -12.13
C VAL A 177 -21.66 18.19 -10.79
N GLY A 178 -22.91 17.75 -10.64
CA GLY A 178 -23.32 16.62 -9.80
C GLY A 178 -23.43 16.86 -8.31
N GLY A 179 -24.47 17.56 -7.85
CA GLY A 179 -24.85 17.53 -6.42
C GLY A 179 -25.13 16.10 -5.92
N ALA A 180 -25.64 15.23 -6.80
CA ALA A 180 -25.85 13.80 -6.52
C ALA A 180 -24.52 13.06 -6.33
N ASP A 181 -23.57 13.20 -7.26
CA ASP A 181 -22.23 12.59 -7.13
C ASP A 181 -21.52 13.05 -5.86
N SER A 182 -21.63 14.34 -5.50
CA SER A 182 -21.01 14.87 -4.29
C SER A 182 -21.68 14.34 -3.01
N ALA A 183 -23.01 14.19 -3.00
CA ALA A 183 -23.73 13.59 -1.89
C ALA A 183 -23.45 12.09 -1.73
N GLU A 184 -23.30 11.36 -2.84
CA GLU A 184 -22.90 9.95 -2.81
C GLU A 184 -21.45 9.77 -2.36
N VAL A 185 -20.52 10.61 -2.82
CA VAL A 185 -19.14 10.64 -2.31
C VAL A 185 -19.16 10.87 -0.79
N ALA A 186 -19.92 11.85 -0.30
CA ALA A 186 -20.01 12.13 1.13
C ALA A 186 -20.57 10.94 1.92
N ARG A 187 -21.57 10.25 1.38
CA ARG A 187 -22.16 9.04 1.99
C ARG A 187 -21.16 7.88 2.05
N VAL A 188 -20.44 7.62 0.95
CA VAL A 188 -19.38 6.61 0.91
C VAL A 188 -18.27 6.96 1.88
N THR A 189 -17.82 8.21 1.91
CA THR A 189 -16.81 8.69 2.86
C THR A 189 -17.25 8.45 4.30
N ALA A 190 -18.49 8.81 4.67
CA ALA A 190 -19.02 8.57 6.01
C ALA A 190 -19.08 7.06 6.34
N ALA A 191 -19.52 6.23 5.39
CA ALA A 191 -19.57 4.77 5.57
C ALA A 191 -18.17 4.18 5.81
N VAL A 192 -17.17 4.61 5.04
CA VAL A 192 -15.77 4.17 5.17
C VAL A 192 -15.19 4.55 6.52
N LEU A 193 -15.37 5.81 6.94
CA LEU A 193 -14.85 6.31 8.22
C LEU A 193 -15.59 5.72 9.44
N SER A 194 -16.77 5.14 9.25
CA SER A 194 -17.49 4.43 10.32
C SER A 194 -16.93 3.05 10.63
N VAL A 195 -16.03 2.52 9.79
CA VAL A 195 -15.45 1.18 9.97
C VAL A 195 -14.28 1.25 10.97
N PRO A 196 -14.35 0.49 12.08
CA PRO A 196 -13.22 0.38 13.00
C PRO A 196 -11.95 -0.13 12.28
N GLY A 197 -10.82 0.54 12.53
CA GLY A 197 -9.54 0.22 11.90
C GLY A 197 -9.26 0.98 10.61
N VAL A 198 -10.16 1.85 10.14
CA VAL A 198 -9.86 2.83 9.08
C VAL A 198 -9.31 4.11 9.71
N ASP A 199 -8.09 4.48 9.35
CA ASP A 199 -7.45 5.72 9.82
C ASP A 199 -7.83 6.92 8.94
N GLY A 200 -8.23 6.66 7.69
CA GLY A 200 -8.70 7.68 6.76
C GLY A 200 -8.83 7.19 5.33
N LEU A 201 -9.36 8.07 4.48
CA LEU A 201 -9.32 7.88 3.03
C LEU A 201 -7.99 8.38 2.45
N ALA A 202 -7.47 7.65 1.45
CA ALA A 202 -6.23 7.99 0.77
C ALA A 202 -6.48 8.32 -0.72
N GLY A 203 -5.67 9.19 -1.32
CA GLY A 203 -5.83 9.63 -2.72
C GLY A 203 -4.63 9.26 -3.60
N ALA A 204 -3.97 8.14 -3.32
CA ALA A 204 -2.67 7.81 -3.93
C ALA A 204 -2.78 7.50 -5.43
N LEU A 205 -3.93 6.99 -5.90
CA LEU A 205 -4.27 6.80 -7.31
C LEU A 205 -5.32 7.82 -7.81
N GLY A 206 -5.40 8.98 -7.18
CA GLY A 206 -6.27 10.09 -7.57
C GLY A 206 -7.34 10.41 -6.53
N ARG A 207 -8.63 10.31 -6.91
CA ARG A 207 -9.74 10.56 -5.98
C ARG A 207 -9.91 9.36 -5.05
N PRO A 208 -10.01 9.56 -3.73
CA PRO A 208 -10.19 8.47 -2.78
C PRO A 208 -11.45 7.62 -3.00
N VAL A 209 -12.50 8.23 -3.55
CA VAL A 209 -13.71 7.54 -3.99
C VAL A 209 -13.87 7.79 -5.48
N ARG A 210 -13.95 6.72 -6.26
CA ARG A 210 -14.15 6.78 -7.72
C ARG A 210 -15.32 5.91 -8.11
N PHE A 211 -16.33 6.54 -8.71
CA PHE A 211 -17.42 5.87 -9.40
C PHE A 211 -17.03 5.63 -10.85
N ALA A 212 -17.40 4.47 -11.38
CA ALA A 212 -17.26 4.13 -12.79
C ALA A 212 -18.43 3.27 -13.23
N GLU A 213 -18.88 3.48 -14.46
CA GLU A 213 -19.70 2.49 -15.16
C GLU A 213 -18.77 1.48 -15.82
N VAL A 214 -18.97 0.20 -15.51
CA VAL A 214 -18.19 -0.87 -16.10
C VAL A 214 -19.11 -1.62 -17.04
N ARG A 215 -18.83 -1.54 -18.34
CA ARG A 215 -19.40 -2.46 -19.33
C ARG A 215 -18.73 -3.81 -19.12
N GLY A 216 -19.30 -4.63 -18.24
CA GLY A 216 -18.80 -5.96 -17.97
C GLY A 216 -18.88 -6.86 -19.20
N THR A 217 -17.91 -7.76 -19.35
CA THR A 217 -18.04 -8.98 -20.16
C THR A 217 -18.95 -10.01 -19.49
N ASP A 218 -19.08 -9.95 -18.16
CA ASP A 218 -20.01 -10.74 -17.36
C ASP A 218 -21.31 -9.95 -17.08
N PRO A 219 -22.47 -10.41 -17.57
CA PRO A 219 -23.76 -9.76 -17.34
C PRO A 219 -24.24 -9.79 -15.88
N ALA A 220 -23.58 -10.57 -14.99
CA ALA A 220 -23.95 -10.70 -13.58
C ALA A 220 -23.38 -9.58 -12.68
N LEU A 221 -22.42 -8.78 -13.15
CA LEU A 221 -21.88 -7.67 -12.37
C LEU A 221 -22.79 -6.43 -12.44
N PRO A 222 -23.01 -5.74 -11.31
CA PRO A 222 -23.66 -4.44 -11.31
C PRO A 222 -22.93 -3.50 -12.28
N ARG A 223 -23.67 -2.82 -13.16
CA ARG A 223 -23.11 -1.91 -14.17
C ARG A 223 -22.32 -0.75 -13.55
N ARG A 224 -22.55 -0.49 -12.26
CA ARG A 224 -21.89 0.55 -11.47
C ARG A 224 -20.84 -0.05 -10.53
N HIS A 225 -19.68 0.60 -10.51
CA HIS A 225 -18.50 0.20 -9.75
C HIS A 225 -17.98 1.36 -8.91
N VAL A 226 -17.61 1.07 -7.67
CA VAL A 226 -16.99 2.02 -6.74
C VAL A 226 -15.61 1.48 -6.35
N ARG A 227 -14.58 2.30 -6.55
CA ARG A 227 -13.24 2.07 -5.99
C ARG A 227 -13.04 3.04 -4.82
N VAL A 228 -12.65 2.49 -3.67
CA VAL A 228 -12.32 3.28 -2.47
C VAL A 228 -10.87 3.02 -2.09
N GLU A 229 -10.13 4.09 -1.82
CA GLU A 229 -8.76 4.08 -1.33
C GLU A 229 -8.70 4.45 0.15
N VAL A 230 -8.04 3.62 0.96
CA VAL A 230 -8.04 3.74 2.42
C VAL A 230 -6.63 3.56 3.01
N ALA A 231 -6.40 4.23 4.14
CA ALA A 231 -5.34 3.91 5.08
C ALA A 231 -5.97 3.19 6.29
N VAL A 232 -5.33 2.10 6.74
CA VAL A 232 -5.85 1.28 7.84
C VAL A 232 -4.86 1.20 9.00
N SER A 233 -5.38 1.04 10.20
CA SER A 233 -4.59 0.81 11.40
C SER A 233 -3.99 -0.60 11.39
N ALA A 234 -2.78 -0.75 11.93
CA ALA A 234 -2.13 -2.03 12.20
C ALA A 234 -2.71 -2.79 13.41
N ALA A 235 -3.68 -2.21 14.13
CA ALA A 235 -4.34 -2.85 15.27
C ALA A 235 -5.23 -4.05 14.87
N GLY A 236 -5.68 -4.09 13.62
CA GLY A 236 -6.48 -5.17 13.06
C GLY A 236 -5.86 -5.74 11.79
N ARG A 237 -6.37 -6.89 11.35
CA ARG A 237 -5.95 -7.51 10.09
C ARG A 237 -6.48 -6.71 8.89
N ALA A 238 -5.59 -6.25 8.00
CA ALA A 238 -5.95 -5.35 6.91
C ALA A 238 -7.04 -5.92 5.98
N ALA A 239 -6.99 -7.21 5.66
CA ALA A 239 -8.02 -7.88 4.86
C ALA A 239 -9.42 -7.84 5.51
N ASP A 240 -9.49 -7.92 6.84
CA ASP A 240 -10.76 -7.91 7.57
C ASP A 240 -11.36 -6.49 7.59
N VAL A 241 -10.52 -5.48 7.78
CA VAL A 241 -10.92 -4.06 7.65
C VAL A 241 -11.40 -3.78 6.22
N ALA A 242 -10.67 -4.22 5.20
CA ALA A 242 -11.06 -4.01 3.80
C ALA A 242 -12.40 -4.70 3.46
N ARG A 243 -12.65 -5.90 4.00
CA ARG A 243 -13.95 -6.58 3.84
C ARG A 243 -15.08 -5.81 4.53
N ALA A 244 -14.84 -5.30 5.72
CA ALA A 244 -15.82 -4.48 6.44
C ALA A 244 -16.13 -3.17 5.70
N VAL A 245 -15.10 -2.50 5.14
CA VAL A 245 -15.28 -1.33 4.27
C VAL A 245 -16.13 -1.67 3.05
N ARG A 246 -15.82 -2.77 2.36
CA ARG A 246 -16.59 -3.21 1.19
C ARG A 246 -18.06 -3.42 1.52
N ALA A 247 -18.36 -4.11 2.61
CA ALA A 247 -19.73 -4.34 3.06
C ALA A 247 -20.45 -3.02 3.38
N ARG A 248 -19.80 -2.12 4.14
CA ARG A 248 -20.40 -0.84 4.53
C ARG A 248 -20.67 0.11 3.37
N VAL A 249 -19.79 0.14 2.39
CA VAL A 249 -19.99 0.95 1.18
C VAL A 249 -21.12 0.38 0.33
N ALA A 250 -21.22 -0.94 0.21
CA ALA A 250 -22.33 -1.59 -0.51
C ALA A 250 -23.68 -1.34 0.18
N GLU A 251 -23.75 -1.36 1.52
CA GLU A 251 -24.95 -1.06 2.31
C GLU A 251 -25.38 0.41 2.21
N ALA A 252 -24.42 1.34 2.03
CA ALA A 252 -24.70 2.77 1.97
C ALA A 252 -25.36 3.21 0.65
N LEU A 253 -25.20 2.42 -0.42
CA LEU A 253 -25.64 2.77 -1.77
C LEU A 253 -26.87 1.95 -2.19
N PRO A 254 -27.93 2.60 -2.69
CA PRO A 254 -29.22 1.93 -2.95
C PRO A 254 -29.20 0.99 -4.16
N ASP A 255 -28.22 1.14 -5.05
CA ASP A 255 -28.07 0.42 -6.31
C ASP A 255 -27.14 -0.80 -6.22
N VAL A 256 -26.63 -1.11 -5.03
CA VAL A 256 -25.77 -2.27 -4.73
C VAL A 256 -24.62 -2.42 -5.74
N PRO A 257 -23.75 -1.39 -5.88
CA PRO A 257 -22.67 -1.43 -6.85
C PRO A 257 -21.60 -2.46 -6.46
N SER A 258 -20.79 -2.87 -7.44
CA SER A 258 -19.56 -3.60 -7.12
C SER A 258 -18.58 -2.66 -6.43
N VAL A 259 -17.96 -3.10 -5.33
CA VAL A 259 -17.03 -2.27 -4.55
C VAL A 259 -15.66 -2.92 -4.52
N ALA A 260 -14.64 -2.19 -4.98
CA ALA A 260 -13.23 -2.51 -4.81
C ALA A 260 -12.61 -1.62 -3.72
N VAL A 261 -11.86 -2.25 -2.81
CA VAL A 261 -11.13 -1.53 -1.74
C VAL A 261 -9.63 -1.62 -2.01
N LEU A 262 -8.95 -0.48 -2.00
CA LEU A 262 -7.51 -0.39 -2.14
C LEU A 262 -6.89 0.18 -0.86
N VAL A 263 -6.13 -0.66 -0.16
CA VAL A 263 -5.33 -0.26 1.00
C VAL A 263 -4.00 0.30 0.49
N THR A 264 -3.76 1.58 0.75
CA THR A 264 -2.52 2.25 0.32
C THR A 264 -1.52 2.44 1.44
N ASP A 265 -1.94 2.28 2.70
CA ASP A 265 -1.09 2.45 3.88
C ASP A 265 -1.62 1.60 5.05
N VAL A 266 -0.71 1.13 5.91
CA VAL A 266 -1.00 0.36 7.13
C VAL A 266 -0.13 0.90 8.28
N ARG A 267 -0.75 1.51 9.29
CA ARG A 267 -0.03 2.25 10.35
C ARG A 267 0.03 1.53 11.69
#